data_AF-A0A5E4L6K1-F1
#
_entry.id   AF-A0A5E4L6K1-F1
#
_cell.length_a   1.000
_cell.length_b   1.000
_cell.length_c   1.000
_cell.angle_alpha   90.00
_cell.angle_beta   90.00
_cell.angle_gamma   90.00
#
_symmetry.space_group_name_H-M   'P 1'
#
loop_
_entity.id
_entity.type
_entity.pdbx_description
1 polymer ?
#
loop_
_entity_poly.entity_id
_entity_poly.type
_entity_poly.pdbx_seq_one_letter_code
_entity_poly.pdbx_strand_id
1 'polypeptide(L)'
;MAQIPYDELKISPLTERDKLTSFNSISIELNDFLKNDALKDQESMLSRTYLCFWKENLVGFVTLLADTISVESIHESEGVATYQYQKYPAVKIGRIATEKSLEKMGIGRFIPSLTVK
;
A
#
# COMPACT_ATOMS: atom_id res chain seq x y z
N MET A 1 -14.78 15.60 -10.95
CA MET A 1 -14.27 14.25 -11.27
C MET A 1 -15.03 13.26 -10.39
N ALA A 2 -15.52 12.16 -10.96
CA ALA A 2 -16.23 11.13 -10.18
C ALA A 2 -15.24 10.44 -9.22
N GLN A 3 -15.61 10.31 -7.96
CA GLN A 3 -14.87 9.57 -6.95
C GLN A 3 -15.66 8.33 -6.56
N ILE A 4 -14.96 7.22 -6.32
CA ILE A 4 -15.59 6.03 -5.74
C ILE A 4 -15.79 6.30 -4.24
N PRO A 5 -17.01 6.15 -3.71
CA PRO A 5 -17.25 6.26 -2.28
C PRO A 5 -16.40 5.27 -1.48
N TYR A 6 -15.82 5.74 -0.37
CA TYR A 6 -14.86 4.96 0.42
C TYR A 6 -15.49 3.75 1.13
N ASP A 7 -16.79 3.80 1.41
CA ASP A 7 -17.60 2.71 1.95
C ASP A 7 -17.86 1.58 0.94
N GLU A 8 -17.71 1.84 -0.36
CA GLU A 8 -17.80 0.82 -1.41
C GLU A 8 -16.47 0.06 -1.62
N LEU A 9 -15.37 0.55 -1.03
CA LEU A 9 -14.05 -0.03 -1.17
C LEU A 9 -13.74 -0.99 -0.02
N LYS A 10 -13.24 -2.18 -0.35
CA LYS A 10 -12.85 -3.20 0.63
C LYS A 10 -11.35 -3.44 0.56
N ILE A 11 -10.70 -3.52 1.72
CA ILE A 11 -9.29 -3.89 1.84
C ILE A 11 -9.20 -5.31 2.43
N SER A 12 -8.35 -6.15 1.85
CA SER A 12 -7.99 -7.46 2.44
C SER A 12 -6.51 -7.76 2.23
N PRO A 13 -5.87 -8.55 3.13
CA PRO A 13 -4.50 -9.00 2.89
C PRO A 13 -4.44 -9.90 1.65
N LEU A 14 -3.34 -9.85 0.91
CA LEU A 14 -3.05 -10.76 -0.20
C LEU A 14 -2.90 -12.19 0.34
N THR A 15 -3.51 -13.14 -0.37
CA THR A 15 -3.45 -14.57 -0.10
C THR A 15 -3.26 -15.37 -1.39
N GLU A 16 -2.88 -16.64 -1.27
CA GLU A 16 -2.79 -17.59 -2.39
C GLU A 16 -4.09 -17.76 -3.19
N ARG A 17 -5.25 -17.39 -2.62
CA ARG A 17 -6.57 -17.56 -3.25
C ARG A 17 -6.94 -16.41 -4.18
N ASP A 18 -6.23 -15.30 -4.12
CA ASP A 18 -6.55 -14.10 -4.86
C ASP A 18 -6.21 -14.23 -6.34
N LYS A 19 -7.16 -13.88 -7.20
CA LYS A 19 -6.98 -13.89 -8.66
C LYS A 19 -6.45 -12.54 -9.12
N LEU A 20 -5.14 -12.47 -9.39
CA LEU A 20 -4.44 -11.23 -9.72
C LEU A 20 -4.36 -10.93 -11.23
N THR A 21 -4.77 -11.87 -12.08
CA THR A 21 -4.60 -11.77 -13.55
C THR A 21 -5.34 -10.60 -14.18
N SER A 22 -6.48 -10.19 -13.60
CA SER A 22 -7.28 -9.06 -14.07
C SER A 22 -6.67 -7.70 -13.73
N PHE A 23 -5.73 -7.63 -12.78
CA PHE A 23 -5.13 -6.37 -12.38
C PHE A 23 -4.12 -5.86 -13.41
N ASN A 24 -4.27 -4.57 -13.74
CA ASN A 24 -3.40 -3.87 -14.69
C ASN A 24 -3.31 -2.38 -14.34
N SER A 25 -2.23 -1.99 -13.67
CA SER A 25 -1.85 -0.58 -13.48
C SER A 25 -1.07 -0.05 -14.69
N ILE A 26 -0.80 1.25 -14.71
CA ILE A 26 0.07 1.87 -15.71
C ILE A 26 1.53 1.39 -15.64
N SER A 27 1.97 0.86 -14.49
CA SER A 27 3.34 0.41 -14.28
C SER A 27 3.46 -1.09 -14.52
N ILE A 28 4.19 -1.46 -15.57
CA ILE A 28 4.49 -2.86 -15.91
C ILE A 28 5.24 -3.52 -14.75
N GLU A 29 6.19 -2.82 -14.14
CA GLU A 29 6.98 -3.30 -12.99
C GLU A 29 6.08 -3.61 -11.79
N LEU A 30 5.13 -2.74 -11.45
CA LEU A 30 4.21 -2.97 -10.33
C LEU A 30 3.22 -4.10 -10.61
N ASN A 31 2.84 -4.29 -11.88
CA ASN A 31 2.01 -5.42 -12.30
C ASN A 31 2.76 -6.74 -12.17
N ASP A 32 4.03 -6.77 -12.57
CA ASP A 32 4.90 -7.94 -12.48
C ASP A 32 5.15 -8.30 -11.01
N PHE A 33 5.57 -7.32 -10.21
CA PHE A 33 5.75 -7.46 -8.77
C PHE A 33 4.53 -8.08 -8.08
N LEU A 34 3.33 -7.52 -8.31
CA LEU A 34 2.11 -8.01 -7.65
C LEU A 34 1.86 -9.49 -7.98
N LYS A 35 2.09 -9.90 -9.23
CA LYS A 35 1.78 -11.24 -9.72
C LYS A 35 2.84 -12.27 -9.35
N ASN A 36 4.10 -11.87 -9.27
CA ASN A 36 5.23 -12.78 -9.21
C ASN A 36 6.00 -12.76 -7.89
N ASP A 37 5.98 -11.64 -7.16
CA ASP A 37 6.87 -11.40 -6.02
C ASP A 37 6.12 -11.10 -4.72
N ALA A 38 5.02 -10.34 -4.78
CA ALA A 38 4.35 -9.79 -3.60
C ALA A 38 3.96 -10.83 -2.55
N LEU A 39 3.53 -12.03 -2.98
CA LEU A 39 3.18 -13.12 -2.06
C LEU A 39 4.43 -13.76 -1.44
N LYS A 40 5.49 -13.97 -2.24
CA LYS A 40 6.77 -14.54 -1.77
C LYS A 40 7.45 -13.61 -0.76
N ASP A 41 7.43 -12.31 -1.02
CA ASP A 41 7.93 -11.28 -0.12
C ASP A 41 7.15 -11.31 1.21
N GLN A 42 5.84 -11.55 1.15
CA GLN A 42 5.00 -11.65 2.34
C GLN A 42 5.26 -12.91 3.15
N GLU A 43 5.43 -14.07 2.50
CA GLU A 43 5.81 -15.33 3.15
C GLU A 43 7.18 -15.24 3.82
N SER A 44 8.09 -14.47 3.21
CA SER A 44 9.43 -14.19 3.74
C SER A 44 9.47 -13.08 4.80
N MET A 45 8.31 -12.54 5.20
CA MET A 45 8.17 -11.45 6.18
C MET A 45 8.91 -10.15 5.78
N LEU A 46 9.20 -9.97 4.49
CA LEU A 46 9.86 -8.76 3.97
C LEU A 46 8.87 -7.60 3.82
N SER A 47 7.62 -7.92 3.50
CA SER A 47 6.56 -6.93 3.35
C SER A 47 5.17 -7.53 3.61
N ARG A 48 4.15 -6.68 3.71
CA ARG A 48 2.74 -7.08 3.77
C ARG A 48 1.99 -6.40 2.64
N THR A 49 1.34 -7.17 1.78
CA THR A 49 0.58 -6.63 0.65
C THR A 49 -0.91 -6.70 0.94
N TYR A 50 -1.60 -5.58 0.75
CA TYR A 50 -3.05 -5.45 0.88
C TYR A 50 -3.65 -5.10 -0.46
N LEU A 51 -4.75 -5.76 -0.78
CA LEU A 51 -5.53 -5.60 -2.00
C LEU A 51 -6.74 -4.70 -1.72
N CYS A 52 -7.11 -3.90 -2.71
CA CYS A 52 -8.27 -3.02 -2.67
C CYS A 52 -9.28 -3.45 -3.73
N PHE A 53 -10.52 -3.68 -3.30
CA PHE A 53 -11.60 -4.17 -4.15
C PHE A 53 -12.75 -3.17 -4.25
N TRP A 54 -13.32 -3.05 -5.45
CA TRP A 54 -14.57 -2.34 -5.71
C TRP A 54 -15.50 -3.26 -6.50
N LYS A 55 -16.71 -3.53 -5.97
CA LYS A 55 -17.67 -4.46 -6.58
C LYS A 55 -17.04 -5.80 -6.96
N GLU A 56 -16.22 -6.36 -6.06
CA GLU A 56 -15.46 -7.62 -6.22
C GLU A 56 -14.35 -7.59 -7.28
N ASN A 57 -14.07 -6.44 -7.91
CA ASN A 57 -12.95 -6.27 -8.82
C ASN A 57 -11.74 -5.74 -8.07
N LEU A 58 -10.55 -6.29 -8.35
CA LEU A 58 -9.29 -5.79 -7.83
C LEU A 58 -8.95 -4.45 -8.51
N VAL A 59 -9.00 -3.36 -7.75
CA VAL A 59 -8.83 -1.99 -8.26
C VAL A 59 -7.56 -1.30 -7.78
N GLY A 60 -6.81 -1.92 -6.88
CA GLY A 60 -5.51 -1.41 -6.43
C GLY A 60 -4.86 -2.30 -5.37
N PHE A 61 -3.63 -1.97 -5.01
CA PHE A 61 -2.93 -2.61 -3.91
C PHE A 61 -1.95 -1.65 -3.23
N VAL A 62 -1.53 -2.00 -2.02
CA VAL A 62 -0.41 -1.38 -1.31
C VAL A 62 0.45 -2.44 -0.65
N THR A 63 1.77 -2.21 -0.65
CA THR A 63 2.73 -3.03 0.07
C THR A 63 3.42 -2.20 1.15
N LEU A 64 3.37 -2.70 2.38
CA LEU A 64 3.91 -2.07 3.57
C LEU A 64 5.15 -2.81 4.06
N LEU A 65 6.14 -2.07 4.54
CA LEU A 65 7.38 -2.59 5.09
C LEU A 65 7.62 -2.00 6.47
N ALA A 66 8.23 -2.79 7.36
CA ALA A 66 8.83 -2.24 8.57
C ALA A 66 10.09 -1.44 8.18
N ASP A 67 10.21 -0.22 8.69
CA ASP A 67 11.38 0.63 8.43
C ASP A 67 11.68 1.49 9.66
N THR A 68 12.74 2.29 9.56
CA THR A 68 13.10 3.30 10.56
C THR A 68 13.47 4.62 9.90
N ILE A 69 13.12 5.74 10.52
CA ILE A 69 13.51 7.08 10.08
C ILE A 69 14.54 7.64 11.07
N SER A 70 15.66 8.18 10.58
CA SER A 70 16.67 8.79 11.44
C SER A 70 16.13 10.08 12.06
N VAL A 71 16.34 10.31 13.35
CA VAL A 71 15.96 11.59 14.00
C VAL A 71 16.62 12.77 13.31
N GLU A 72 17.88 12.61 12.89
CA GLU A 72 18.66 13.65 12.20
C GLU A 72 18.06 14.06 10.85
N SER A 73 17.19 13.22 10.27
CA SER A 73 16.49 13.52 9.01
C SER A 73 15.16 14.24 9.19
N ILE A 74 14.72 14.46 10.43
CA ILE A 74 13.43 15.09 10.75
C ILE A 74 13.68 16.53 11.19
N HIS A 75 12.87 17.46 10.67
CA HIS A 75 12.92 18.84 11.11
C HIS A 75 12.53 18.93 12.60
N GLU A 76 13.22 19.74 13.40
CA GLU A 76 13.00 19.80 14.85
C GLU A 76 11.53 20.05 15.25
N SER A 77 10.79 20.78 14.40
CA SER A 77 9.36 21.06 14.61
C SER A 77 8.41 19.88 14.29
N GLU A 78 8.89 18.85 13.61
CA GLU A 78 8.11 17.68 13.17
C GLU A 78 8.40 16.43 14.02
N GLY A 79 9.48 16.47 14.81
CA GLY A 79 9.87 15.39 15.72
C GLY A 79 9.05 15.36 17.01
N VAL A 80 9.11 14.23 17.73
CA VAL A 80 8.57 14.13 19.08
C VAL A 80 9.63 14.68 20.04
N ALA A 81 9.33 15.81 20.70
CA ALA A 81 10.30 16.56 21.51
C ALA A 81 10.98 15.74 22.62
N THR A 82 10.32 14.68 23.11
CA THR A 82 10.84 13.79 24.16
C THR A 82 11.36 12.46 23.62
N TYR A 83 11.56 12.32 22.31
CA TYR A 83 12.03 11.07 21.71
C TYR A 83 13.52 10.86 21.98
N GLN A 84 13.86 9.74 22.62
CA GLN A 84 15.22 9.49 23.13
C GLN A 84 16.06 8.57 22.23
N TYR A 85 15.46 7.95 21.21
CA TYR A 85 16.15 7.01 20.32
C TYR A 85 16.60 7.70 19.04
N GLN A 86 17.72 7.27 18.46
CA GLN A 86 18.23 7.83 17.20
C GLN A 86 17.35 7.53 15.98
N LYS A 87 16.40 6.59 16.10
CA LYS A 87 15.57 6.10 15.00
C LYS A 87 14.11 6.00 15.42
N TYR A 88 13.22 6.59 14.65
CA TYR A 88 11.77 6.39 14.78
C TYR A 88 11.37 5.07 14.14
N PRO A 89 10.54 4.23 14.80
CA PRO A 89 9.89 3.12 14.11
C PRO A 89 8.94 3.70 13.05
N ALA A 90 8.95 3.10 11.87
CA ALA A 90 8.13 3.55 10.76
C ALA A 90 7.52 2.37 10.02
N VAL A 91 6.41 2.65 9.33
CA VAL A 91 5.85 1.77 8.31
C VAL A 91 6.04 2.48 6.98
N LYS A 92 6.84 1.90 6.10
CA LYS A 92 7.07 2.43 4.76
C LYS A 92 6.04 1.89 3.78
N ILE A 93 5.43 2.79 3.02
CA ILE A 93 4.70 2.41 1.81
C ILE A 93 5.75 2.14 0.72
N GLY A 94 6.02 0.87 0.45
CA GLY A 94 7.01 0.49 -0.56
C GLY A 94 6.47 0.59 -1.97
N ARG A 95 5.24 0.10 -2.17
CA ARG A 95 4.58 0.08 -3.47
C ARG A 95 3.10 0.38 -3.32
N ILE A 96 2.55 1.13 -4.26
CA ILE A 96 1.12 1.42 -4.35
C ILE A 96 0.75 1.55 -5.83
N ALA A 97 -0.35 0.92 -6.24
CA ALA A 97 -0.86 1.04 -7.59
C ALA A 97 -2.38 0.97 -7.60
N THR A 98 -2.97 1.62 -8.60
CA THR A 98 -4.40 1.52 -8.93
C THR A 98 -4.55 0.94 -10.32
N GLU A 99 -5.70 0.31 -10.57
CA GLU A 99 -6.06 -0.13 -11.92
C GLU A 99 -6.12 1.10 -12.85
N LYS A 100 -5.56 0.95 -14.06
CA LYS A 100 -5.31 2.07 -14.98
C LYS A 100 -6.57 2.81 -15.42
N SER A 101 -7.69 2.12 -15.59
CA SER A 101 -8.97 2.71 -16.00
C SER A 101 -9.66 3.48 -14.87
N LEU A 102 -9.24 3.24 -13.62
CA LEU A 102 -9.77 3.87 -12.41
C LEU A 102 -8.80 4.90 -11.79
N GLU A 103 -7.78 5.33 -12.53
CA GLU A 103 -6.91 6.42 -12.09
C GLU A 103 -7.71 7.70 -11.81
N LYS A 104 -7.25 8.48 -10.82
CA LYS A 104 -7.86 9.75 -10.39
C LYS A 104 -9.28 9.61 -9.82
N MET A 105 -9.74 8.40 -9.51
CA MET A 105 -11.03 8.14 -8.84
C MET A 105 -10.95 8.10 -7.30
N GLY A 106 -9.82 8.47 -6.71
CA GLY A 106 -9.63 8.57 -5.26
C GLY A 106 -9.11 7.30 -4.57
N ILE A 107 -8.97 6.18 -5.29
CA ILE A 107 -8.53 4.88 -4.75
C ILE A 107 -7.13 4.97 -4.12
N GLY A 108 -6.15 5.58 -4.80
CA GLY A 108 -4.79 5.69 -4.29
C GLY A 108 -4.67 6.51 -2.99
N ARG A 109 -5.60 7.45 -2.75
CA ARG A 109 -5.68 8.19 -1.48
C ARG A 109 -6.35 7.35 -0.38
N PHE A 110 -7.33 6.54 -0.75
CA PHE A 110 -8.06 5.69 0.18
C PHE A 110 -7.20 4.56 0.74
N ILE A 111 -6.42 3.88 -0.11
CA ILE A 111 -5.70 2.66 0.26
C ILE A 111 -4.81 2.85 1.53
N PRO A 112 -3.96 3.88 1.63
CA PRO A 112 -3.15 4.11 2.84
C PRO A 112 -3.96 4.46 4.09
N SER A 113 -5.15 5.07 3.93
CA SER A 113 -5.97 5.53 5.06
C SER A 113 -6.57 4.40 5.90
N LEU A 114 -6.66 3.20 5.34
CA LEU A 114 -7.18 2.02 6.05
C LEU A 114 -6.09 1.11 6.62
N THR A 115 -4.84 1.27 6.18
CA THR A 115 -3.74 0.41 6.61
C THR A 115 -2.93 0.97 7.78
N VAL A 116 -3.12 2.25 8.11
CA VAL A 116 -2.52 2.93 9.26
C VAL A 116 -3.65 3.44 10.14
N LYS A 117 -4.13 2.60 11.06
CA LYS A 117 -5.07 2.98 12.12
C LYS A 117 -4.39 2.86 13.47
#